data_AF-A0AAU9IJU9-F1
#
_entry.id   AF-A0AAU9IJU9-F1
#
_cell.length_a   1.000
_cell.length_b   1.000
_cell.length_c   1.000
_cell.angle_alpha   90.00
_cell.angle_beta   90.00
_cell.angle_gamma   90.00
#
_symmetry.space_group_name_H-M   'P 1'
#
loop_
_entity.id
_entity.type
_entity.pdbx_description
1 polymer ?
#
loop_
_entity_poly.entity_id
_entity_poly.type
_entity_poly.pdbx_seq_one_letter_code
_entity_poly.pdbx_strand_id
1 'polypeptide(L)'
;MHRERSPDIYSRNYRQLTPPPAYSSSRSKLHEPKKKIGAGGSYAKSMNQHKYEEQRSSDIDSLREVEQRLQESEEYLLSRQQYNASRQYNPRGFSFSGLLSEDTFPRLAKLEEVLKESAQDLKDQGMDLLREQKEIELKEQTLNLRSEKLRDKENKLQDIEYEVNWKEKEIIKQQKELENKAQKIDKEHGKIICKTIANEIVWNAMFEIVNRKELAIASRDKACILAFDKMKKTTEKVEHLKRQLEQEALKVIDTKYKLEQQEKEILAAQEAALKESKIFGDGNIDKALRKREELIKQKETAYNEKIRKLAQKQTELETKERQLQLKEKVIFDGTPQKRTPSKSPVRDDTFKKEKLLQDRELAIKKREDELLQEDAALEERRKKLTQNWEKMIGRIDNLHKLESKTGASKDEIEQKKQEFLNFKKEEENKLKNWETSLQNQESALLIKQKRAEERIKKIKDKEKTLEAREEEIKHKEVEFEVKLKEIMGKVEASKMASVGSVGEEDEASRYQTLAEDLSDFAEQFLRRQNQRRQEIDEISKEKQQLSQKLTDILSELE
;
A
#
# COMPACT_ATOMS: atom_id res chain seq x y z
N MET A 1 -78.59 -33.14 12.83
CA MET A 1 -78.65 -31.96 13.73
C MET A 1 -77.26 -31.39 13.86
N HIS A 2 -77.17 -30.07 13.74
CA HIS A 2 -76.05 -29.14 13.95
C HIS A 2 -74.75 -29.27 13.13
N ARG A 3 -74.70 -28.38 12.11
CA ARG A 3 -73.52 -27.71 11.53
C ARG A 3 -73.03 -26.61 12.48
N GLU A 4 -71.72 -26.43 12.60
CA GLU A 4 -71.05 -25.14 12.90
C GLU A 4 -69.69 -25.16 12.16
N ARG A 5 -69.50 -24.43 11.05
CA ARG A 5 -69.16 -23.00 10.87
C ARG A 5 -67.79 -22.59 11.41
N SER A 6 -66.94 -22.20 10.45
CA SER A 6 -65.64 -21.52 10.57
C SER A 6 -65.69 -20.20 11.36
N PRO A 7 -64.52 -19.62 11.63
CA PRO A 7 -64.23 -18.35 10.94
C PRO A 7 -62.80 -18.22 10.38
N ASP A 8 -62.74 -17.61 9.20
CA ASP A 8 -61.56 -17.01 8.57
C ASP A 8 -61.04 -15.80 9.35
N ILE A 9 -59.71 -15.67 9.53
CA ILE A 9 -59.02 -14.39 9.75
C ILE A 9 -57.58 -14.43 9.15
N TYR A 10 -57.42 -13.68 8.05
CA TYR A 10 -56.25 -12.91 7.56
C TYR A 10 -54.97 -13.57 6.99
N SER A 11 -54.94 -13.59 5.65
CA SER A 11 -53.98 -12.95 4.75
C SER A 11 -52.65 -12.36 5.31
N ARG A 12 -51.52 -12.86 4.80
CA ARG A 12 -50.33 -12.03 4.49
C ARG A 12 -49.53 -12.57 3.31
N ASN A 13 -49.41 -11.70 2.31
CA ASN A 13 -48.69 -11.77 1.05
C ASN A 13 -47.32 -12.47 1.11
N TYR A 14 -47.14 -13.52 0.30
CA TYR A 14 -45.83 -13.88 -0.26
C TYR A 14 -45.85 -13.56 -1.75
N ARG A 15 -45.07 -12.54 -2.14
CA ARG A 15 -44.74 -12.26 -3.54
C ARG A 15 -43.97 -13.45 -4.09
N GLN A 16 -44.52 -14.04 -5.15
CA GLN A 16 -43.82 -14.94 -6.06
C GLN A 16 -42.63 -14.18 -6.67
N LEU A 17 -41.41 -14.66 -6.41
CA LEU A 17 -40.26 -14.38 -7.26
C LEU A 17 -40.12 -15.55 -8.22
N THR A 18 -40.55 -15.31 -9.45
CA THR A 18 -40.24 -16.15 -10.61
C THR A 18 -38.73 -16.14 -10.86
N PRO A 19 -38.11 -17.30 -11.15
CA PRO A 19 -36.72 -17.32 -11.60
C PRO A 19 -36.60 -16.72 -13.01
N PRO A 20 -35.50 -16.03 -13.34
CA PRO A 20 -35.27 -15.52 -14.68
C PRO A 20 -35.00 -16.68 -15.67
N PRO A 21 -35.31 -16.50 -16.96
CA PRO A 21 -35.11 -17.53 -17.97
C PRO A 21 -33.63 -17.77 -18.26
N ALA A 22 -33.28 -19.04 -18.41
CA ALA A 22 -31.99 -19.51 -18.89
C ALA A 22 -31.69 -18.91 -20.27
N TYR A 23 -30.64 -18.07 -20.35
CA TYR A 23 -30.07 -17.69 -21.63
C TYR A 23 -29.20 -18.82 -22.15
N SER A 24 -29.60 -19.28 -23.32
CA SER A 24 -28.93 -20.23 -24.20
C SER A 24 -27.48 -19.84 -24.46
N SER A 25 -26.55 -20.74 -24.14
CA SER A 25 -25.15 -20.63 -24.54
C SER A 25 -25.04 -20.91 -26.04
N SER A 26 -24.97 -19.84 -26.82
CA SER A 26 -24.62 -19.87 -28.24
C SER A 26 -23.15 -20.25 -28.39
N ARG A 27 -22.95 -21.47 -28.88
CA ARG A 27 -21.67 -22.06 -29.29
C ARG A 27 -21.10 -21.25 -30.47
N SER A 28 -20.25 -20.26 -30.22
CA SER A 28 -19.48 -19.59 -31.29
C SER A 28 -18.11 -20.27 -31.45
N LYS A 29 -17.90 -20.75 -32.68
CA LYS A 29 -16.68 -21.43 -33.12
C LYS A 29 -15.50 -20.47 -33.09
N LEU A 30 -14.37 -20.99 -32.64
CA LEU A 30 -13.02 -20.48 -32.85
C LEU A 30 -12.84 -19.94 -34.27
N HIS A 31 -12.51 -18.65 -34.37
CA HIS A 31 -11.64 -18.15 -35.42
C HIS A 31 -10.57 -17.27 -34.78
N GLU A 32 -9.35 -17.80 -34.75
CA GLU A 32 -8.15 -17.04 -34.40
C GLU A 32 -7.96 -15.88 -35.38
N PRO A 33 -7.82 -14.63 -34.93
CA PRO A 33 -7.20 -13.61 -35.74
C PRO A 33 -5.68 -13.70 -35.56
N LYS A 34 -5.00 -13.99 -36.66
CA LYS A 34 -3.55 -13.90 -36.81
C LYS A 34 -3.04 -12.58 -36.24
N LYS A 35 -2.06 -12.68 -35.33
CA LYS A 35 -1.24 -11.57 -34.83
C LYS A 35 -0.71 -10.74 -36.01
N LYS A 36 -1.21 -9.52 -36.17
CA LYS A 36 -0.47 -8.45 -36.85
C LYS A 36 0.39 -7.76 -35.80
N ILE A 37 1.70 -7.87 -35.97
CA ILE A 37 2.71 -7.04 -35.32
C ILE A 37 2.49 -5.64 -35.90
N GLY A 38 1.81 -4.77 -35.13
CA GLY A 38 1.54 -3.39 -35.50
C GLY A 38 2.30 -2.44 -34.58
N ALA A 39 3.21 -1.67 -35.15
CA ALA A 39 3.98 -0.63 -34.50
C ALA A 39 3.07 0.44 -33.87
N GLY A 40 2.79 0.31 -32.56
CA GLY A 40 1.96 1.24 -31.79
C GLY A 40 2.75 2.35 -31.09
N GLY A 41 3.86 2.81 -31.65
CA GLY A 41 4.80 3.75 -31.02
C GLY A 41 4.77 5.19 -31.54
N SER A 42 3.71 5.64 -32.23
CA SER A 42 3.76 6.89 -33.02
C SER A 42 2.72 7.96 -32.67
N TYR A 43 1.75 7.74 -31.78
CA TYR A 43 0.69 8.73 -31.53
C TYR A 43 0.93 9.63 -30.31
N ALA A 44 1.73 9.19 -29.33
CA ALA A 44 2.06 10.03 -28.17
C ALA A 44 3.17 11.05 -28.46
N LYS A 45 3.96 10.86 -29.53
CA LYS A 45 5.07 11.75 -29.89
C LYS A 45 4.64 12.94 -30.78
N SER A 46 3.56 12.79 -31.57
CA SER A 46 3.03 13.87 -32.41
C SER A 46 2.14 14.87 -31.66
N MET A 47 1.44 14.45 -30.60
CA MET A 47 0.62 15.35 -29.76
C MET A 47 1.45 16.31 -28.89
N ASN A 48 2.68 15.94 -28.54
CA ASN A 48 3.57 16.84 -27.79
C ASN A 48 4.41 17.76 -28.69
N GLN A 49 4.58 17.47 -29.98
CA GLN A 49 5.25 18.40 -30.90
C GLN A 49 4.36 19.61 -31.25
N HIS A 50 3.05 19.41 -31.45
CA HIS A 50 2.14 20.51 -31.77
C HIS A 50 2.00 21.54 -30.64
N LYS A 51 2.02 21.12 -29.37
CA LYS A 51 1.98 22.06 -28.22
C LYS A 51 3.26 22.90 -28.06
N TYR A 52 4.41 22.38 -28.48
CA TYR A 52 5.67 23.12 -28.45
C TYR A 52 5.82 24.08 -29.65
N GLU A 53 5.18 23.79 -30.78
CA GLU A 53 5.17 24.68 -31.95
C GLU A 53 4.20 25.85 -31.79
N GLU A 54 3.02 25.65 -31.18
CA GLU A 54 2.09 26.75 -30.85
C GLU A 54 2.64 27.73 -29.81
N GLN A 55 3.46 27.27 -28.85
CA GLN A 55 4.13 28.17 -27.90
C GLN A 55 5.27 28.96 -28.54
N ARG A 56 6.00 28.38 -29.51
CA ARG A 56 7.05 29.11 -30.24
C ARG A 56 6.49 30.20 -31.15
N SER A 57 5.34 30.00 -31.79
CA SER A 57 4.74 31.07 -32.61
C SER A 57 4.29 32.26 -31.76
N SER A 58 3.72 32.00 -30.57
CA SER A 58 3.36 33.02 -29.58
C SER A 58 4.57 33.88 -29.15
N ASP A 59 5.70 33.23 -28.84
CA ASP A 59 6.89 33.93 -28.36
C ASP A 59 7.60 34.71 -29.48
N ILE A 60 7.55 34.23 -30.72
CA ILE A 60 8.11 34.94 -31.89
C ILE A 60 7.32 36.20 -32.21
N ASP A 61 5.98 36.16 -32.12
CA ASP A 61 5.14 37.34 -32.34
C ASP A 61 5.33 38.39 -31.24
N SER A 62 5.54 37.95 -29.99
CA SER A 62 5.88 38.86 -28.87
C SER A 62 7.24 39.54 -29.05
N LEU A 63 8.26 38.82 -29.52
CA LEU A 63 9.57 39.42 -29.80
C LEU A 63 9.53 40.42 -30.96
N ARG A 64 8.69 40.14 -31.98
CA ARG A 64 8.51 41.05 -33.13
C ARG A 64 7.83 42.36 -32.71
N GLU A 65 6.87 42.29 -31.78
CA GLU A 65 6.23 43.49 -31.22
C GLU A 65 7.22 44.32 -30.39
N VAL A 66 8.12 43.67 -29.62
CA VAL A 66 9.18 44.34 -28.88
C VAL A 66 10.19 45.01 -29.81
N GLU A 67 10.59 44.34 -30.90
CA GLU A 67 11.51 44.90 -31.90
C GLU A 67 10.89 46.11 -32.62
N GLN A 68 9.59 46.05 -32.95
CA GLN A 68 8.87 47.17 -33.54
C GLN A 68 8.79 48.39 -32.60
N ARG A 69 8.49 48.19 -31.31
CA ARG A 69 8.47 49.28 -30.32
C ARG A 69 9.85 49.90 -30.09
N LEU A 70 10.92 49.11 -30.20
CA LEU A 70 12.29 49.60 -30.15
C LEU A 70 12.59 50.52 -31.34
N GLN A 71 12.23 50.11 -32.56
CA GLN A 71 12.40 50.95 -33.75
C GLN A 71 11.60 52.25 -33.66
N GLU A 72 10.33 52.19 -33.22
CA GLU A 72 9.51 53.40 -33.00
C GLU A 72 10.13 54.34 -31.95
N SER A 73 10.75 53.79 -30.90
CA SER A 73 11.44 54.60 -29.88
C SER A 73 12.71 55.26 -30.41
N GLU A 74 13.46 54.59 -31.28
CA GLU A 74 14.66 55.13 -31.92
C GLU A 74 14.30 56.26 -32.90
N GLU A 75 13.25 56.08 -33.70
CA GLU A 75 12.73 57.11 -34.60
C GLU A 75 12.24 58.35 -33.84
N TYR A 76 11.60 58.16 -32.68
CA TYR A 76 11.16 59.26 -31.82
C TYR A 76 12.35 60.05 -31.25
N LEU A 77 13.41 59.36 -30.80
CA LEU A 77 14.62 60.01 -30.28
C LEU A 77 15.36 60.78 -31.37
N LEU A 78 15.47 60.23 -32.58
CA LEU A 78 16.05 60.90 -33.74
C LEU A 78 15.24 62.14 -34.15
N SER A 79 13.90 62.04 -34.19
CA SER A 79 13.02 63.20 -34.44
C SER A 79 13.17 64.29 -33.38
N ARG A 80 13.34 63.91 -32.11
CA ARG A 80 13.54 64.86 -31.01
C ARG A 80 14.92 65.52 -31.03
N GLN A 81 15.97 64.79 -31.41
CA GLN A 81 17.29 65.36 -31.66
C GLN A 81 17.26 66.34 -32.84
N GLN A 82 16.59 66.00 -33.95
CA GLN A 82 16.42 66.90 -35.09
C GLN A 82 15.60 68.14 -34.73
N TYR A 83 14.54 68.00 -33.92
CA TYR A 83 13.76 69.12 -33.38
C TYR A 83 14.62 70.07 -32.52
N ASN A 84 15.47 69.52 -31.66
CA ASN A 84 16.37 70.31 -30.82
C ASN A 84 17.48 70.99 -31.64
N ALA A 85 18.05 70.30 -32.64
CA ALA A 85 19.02 70.89 -33.56
C ALA A 85 18.41 72.03 -34.39
N SER A 86 17.13 71.91 -34.75
CA SER A 86 16.38 72.95 -35.49
C SER A 86 16.10 74.21 -34.66
N ARG A 87 16.19 74.16 -33.33
CA ARG A 87 16.05 75.34 -32.45
C ARG A 87 17.36 76.11 -32.21
N GLN A 88 18.52 75.58 -32.60
CA GLN A 88 19.82 76.23 -32.34
C GLN A 88 20.23 77.31 -33.36
N TYR A 89 19.39 77.69 -34.32
CA TYR A 89 19.69 78.81 -35.22
C TYR A 89 18.52 79.81 -35.32
N ASN A 90 18.53 80.79 -34.41
CA ASN A 90 18.04 82.15 -34.68
C ASN A 90 18.49 83.12 -33.56
N PRO A 91 19.44 84.05 -33.81
CA PRO A 91 19.76 85.11 -32.87
C PRO A 91 18.83 86.29 -33.16
N ARG A 92 17.84 86.53 -32.30
CA ARG A 92 17.19 87.85 -32.23
C ARG A 92 17.17 88.32 -30.78
N GLY A 93 17.97 89.36 -30.55
CA GLY A 93 18.06 90.04 -29.28
C GLY A 93 16.72 90.62 -28.85
N PHE A 94 16.42 90.43 -27.57
CA PHE A 94 15.46 91.24 -26.85
C PHE A 94 16.03 91.47 -25.44
N SER A 95 16.40 92.72 -25.20
CA SER A 95 16.81 93.24 -23.90
C SER A 95 15.60 93.27 -22.97
N PHE A 96 15.65 92.53 -21.86
CA PHE A 96 14.75 92.72 -20.73
C PHE A 96 15.58 92.89 -19.46
N SER A 97 16.03 94.13 -19.25
CA SER A 97 16.65 94.57 -18.01
C SER A 97 15.57 95.08 -17.06
N GLY A 98 15.36 94.40 -15.94
CA GLY A 98 14.60 94.96 -14.82
C GLY A 98 14.03 93.87 -13.91
N LEU A 99 14.31 94.00 -12.61
CA LEU A 99 13.77 93.23 -11.47
C LEU A 99 14.59 92.00 -11.03
N LEU A 100 15.67 92.24 -10.29
CA LEU A 100 16.11 91.31 -9.25
C LEU A 100 16.32 92.11 -7.96
N SER A 101 15.39 91.91 -7.01
CA SER A 101 15.35 92.53 -5.70
C SER A 101 16.36 91.91 -4.73
N GLU A 102 16.70 92.66 -3.69
CA GLU A 102 17.66 92.35 -2.62
C GLU A 102 17.30 91.12 -1.74
N ASP A 103 16.17 90.44 -1.98
CA ASP A 103 15.73 89.24 -1.25
C ASP A 103 16.31 87.91 -1.78
N THR A 104 17.10 87.95 -2.84
CA THR A 104 17.55 86.75 -3.55
C THR A 104 18.75 86.05 -2.91
N PHE A 105 19.63 86.78 -2.24
CA PHE A 105 20.86 86.21 -1.64
C PHE A 105 20.61 85.36 -0.37
N PRO A 106 19.75 85.74 0.58
CA PRO A 106 19.40 84.86 1.71
C PRO A 106 18.64 83.60 1.27
N ARG A 107 17.85 83.71 0.20
CA ARG A 107 17.17 82.56 -0.42
C ARG A 107 18.15 81.61 -1.07
N LEU A 108 19.21 82.11 -1.72
CA LEU A 108 20.26 81.28 -2.31
C LEU A 108 21.08 80.52 -1.25
N ALA A 109 21.42 81.15 -0.12
CA ALA A 109 22.12 80.47 0.98
C ALA A 109 21.27 79.36 1.61
N LYS A 110 19.97 79.62 1.85
CA LYS A 110 19.03 78.57 2.31
C LYS A 110 18.85 77.45 1.29
N LEU A 111 18.82 77.78 0.00
CA LEU A 111 18.79 76.79 -1.08
C LEU A 111 20.05 75.93 -1.09
N GLU A 112 21.22 76.51 -0.85
CA GLU A 112 22.49 75.77 -0.79
C GLU A 112 22.55 74.81 0.41
N GLU A 113 22.01 75.23 1.56
CA GLU A 113 21.92 74.39 2.76
C GLU A 113 20.94 73.22 2.55
N VAL A 114 19.74 73.49 2.02
CA VAL A 114 18.76 72.45 1.65
C VAL A 114 19.34 71.50 0.60
N LEU A 115 20.12 71.99 -0.36
CA LEU A 115 20.80 71.15 -1.35
C LEU A 115 21.88 70.26 -0.72
N LYS A 116 22.62 70.74 0.29
CA LYS A 116 23.62 69.94 1.01
C LYS A 116 22.97 68.84 1.85
N GLU A 117 21.88 69.16 2.56
CA GLU A 117 21.09 68.19 3.31
C GLU A 117 20.50 67.14 2.36
N SER A 118 19.87 67.56 1.27
CA SER A 118 19.32 66.65 0.25
C SER A 118 20.39 65.77 -0.40
N ALA A 119 21.58 66.30 -0.67
CA ALA A 119 22.70 65.52 -1.21
C ALA A 119 23.22 64.48 -0.20
N GLN A 120 23.23 64.81 1.08
CA GLN A 120 23.65 63.89 2.14
C GLN A 120 22.60 62.79 2.35
N ASP A 121 21.31 63.12 2.36
CA ASP A 121 20.22 62.14 2.42
C ASP A 121 20.24 61.17 1.23
N LEU A 122 20.47 61.68 0.00
CA LEU A 122 20.61 60.86 -1.19
C LEU A 122 21.81 59.92 -1.11
N LYS A 123 22.90 60.36 -0.49
CA LYS A 123 24.09 59.53 -0.27
C LYS A 123 23.81 58.42 0.74
N ASP A 124 23.14 58.74 1.85
CA ASP A 124 22.80 57.75 2.88
C ASP A 124 21.79 56.72 2.35
N GLN A 125 20.77 57.17 1.61
CA GLN A 125 19.87 56.28 0.87
C GLN A 125 20.63 55.39 -0.13
N GLY A 126 21.60 55.93 -0.85
CA GLY A 126 22.45 55.15 -1.77
C GLY A 126 23.25 54.04 -1.06
N MET A 127 23.75 54.32 0.15
CA MET A 127 24.48 53.34 0.95
C MET A 127 23.56 52.25 1.55
N ASP A 128 22.33 52.61 1.90
CA ASP A 128 21.33 51.66 2.38
C ASP A 128 20.87 50.72 1.26
N LEU A 129 20.60 51.26 0.07
CA LEU A 129 20.30 50.45 -1.13
C LEU A 129 21.45 49.49 -1.46
N LEU A 130 22.70 49.91 -1.32
CA LEU A 130 23.86 49.04 -1.54
C LEU A 130 23.95 47.91 -0.50
N ARG A 131 23.58 48.17 0.76
CA ARG A 131 23.51 47.15 1.81
C ARG A 131 22.40 46.14 1.53
N GLU A 132 21.22 46.61 1.17
CA GLU A 132 20.09 45.76 0.79
C GLU A 132 20.43 44.90 -0.43
N GLN A 133 21.09 45.47 -1.44
CA GLN A 133 21.53 44.73 -2.62
C GLN A 133 22.46 43.56 -2.25
N LYS A 134 23.44 43.78 -1.37
CA LYS A 134 24.33 42.70 -0.89
C LYS A 134 23.58 41.63 -0.10
N GLU A 135 22.56 42.01 0.68
CA GLU A 135 21.74 41.05 1.42
C GLU A 135 20.87 40.21 0.46
N ILE A 136 20.32 40.84 -0.58
CA ILE A 136 19.56 40.15 -1.64
C ILE A 136 20.45 39.15 -2.38
N GLU A 137 21.68 39.53 -2.76
CA GLU A 137 22.64 38.64 -3.40
C GLU A 137 22.97 37.41 -2.51
N LEU A 138 23.16 37.61 -1.21
CA LEU A 138 23.42 36.53 -0.27
C LEU A 138 22.22 35.57 -0.15
N LYS A 139 21.00 36.11 -0.12
CA LYS A 139 19.76 35.31 -0.11
C LYS A 139 19.59 34.54 -1.41
N GLU A 140 19.92 35.13 -2.55
CA GLU A 140 19.89 34.48 -3.86
C GLU A 140 20.87 33.31 -3.95
N GLN A 141 22.11 33.48 -3.49
CA GLN A 141 23.08 32.39 -3.40
C GLN A 141 22.57 31.24 -2.51
N THR A 142 21.95 31.58 -1.37
CA THR A 142 21.39 30.58 -0.45
C THR A 142 20.22 29.82 -1.08
N LEU A 143 19.34 30.52 -1.81
CA LEU A 143 18.22 29.91 -2.53
C LEU A 143 18.70 29.01 -3.67
N ASN A 144 19.73 29.42 -4.42
CA ASN A 144 20.33 28.61 -5.48
C ASN A 144 20.95 27.32 -4.94
N LEU A 145 21.69 27.39 -3.83
CA LEU A 145 22.24 26.20 -3.19
C LEU A 145 21.15 25.26 -2.64
N ARG A 146 20.01 25.83 -2.21
CA ARG A 146 18.85 25.04 -1.79
C ARG A 146 18.13 24.40 -2.98
N SER A 147 18.01 25.10 -4.11
CA SER A 147 17.35 24.57 -5.31
C SER A 147 18.14 23.43 -5.94
N GLU A 148 19.47 23.52 -5.94
CA GLU A 148 20.37 22.44 -6.37
C GLU A 148 20.20 21.18 -5.50
N LYS A 149 20.21 21.34 -4.17
CA LYS A 149 19.94 20.23 -3.23
C LYS A 149 18.56 19.59 -3.42
N LEU A 150 17.55 20.36 -3.81
CA LEU A 150 16.22 19.83 -4.09
C LEU A 150 16.21 19.05 -5.42
N ARG A 151 16.91 19.54 -6.43
CA ARG A 151 17.08 18.85 -7.72
C ARG A 151 17.80 17.51 -7.54
N ASP A 152 18.84 17.45 -6.71
CA ASP A 152 19.52 16.19 -6.38
C ASP A 152 18.59 15.18 -5.70
N LYS A 153 17.69 15.65 -4.82
CA LYS A 153 16.69 14.79 -4.18
C LYS A 153 15.62 14.32 -5.16
N GLU A 154 15.19 15.17 -6.08
CA GLU A 154 14.24 14.83 -7.13
C GLU A 154 14.82 13.75 -8.06
N ASN A 155 16.08 13.88 -8.47
CA ASN A 155 16.77 12.86 -9.26
C ASN A 155 16.85 11.52 -8.50
N LYS A 156 17.19 11.54 -7.21
CA LYS A 156 17.21 10.31 -6.37
C LYS A 156 15.82 9.68 -6.24
N LEU A 157 14.76 10.48 -6.16
CA LEU A 157 13.39 9.98 -6.13
C LEU A 157 13.01 9.31 -7.45
N GLN A 158 13.39 9.89 -8.58
CA GLN A 158 13.19 9.27 -9.89
C GLN A 158 13.93 7.94 -10.02
N ASP A 159 15.18 7.86 -9.56
CA ASP A 159 15.94 6.59 -9.56
C ASP A 159 15.24 5.51 -8.72
N ILE A 160 14.74 5.87 -7.53
CA ILE A 160 13.96 4.95 -6.67
C ILE A 160 12.66 4.53 -7.37
N GLU A 161 11.96 5.45 -8.03
CA GLU A 161 10.73 5.16 -8.76
C GLU A 161 10.97 4.16 -9.91
N TYR A 162 12.07 4.32 -10.65
CA TYR A 162 12.50 3.35 -11.66
C TYR A 162 12.80 1.98 -11.05
N GLU A 163 13.50 1.93 -9.91
CA GLU A 163 13.82 0.68 -9.22
C GLU A 163 12.56 -0.05 -8.72
N VAL A 164 11.60 0.69 -8.15
CA VAL A 164 10.31 0.15 -7.69
C VAL A 164 9.52 -0.43 -8.85
N ASN A 165 9.40 0.29 -9.97
CA ASN A 165 8.70 -0.17 -11.16
C ASN A 165 9.35 -1.43 -11.76
N TRP A 166 10.69 -1.51 -11.74
CA TRP A 166 11.40 -2.71 -12.16
C TRP A 166 11.11 -3.91 -11.24
N LYS A 167 11.17 -3.71 -9.92
CA LYS A 167 10.85 -4.75 -8.93
C LYS A 167 9.40 -5.22 -9.03
N GLU A 168 8.46 -4.31 -9.28
CA GLU A 168 7.04 -4.63 -9.47
C GLU A 168 6.84 -5.55 -10.69
N LYS A 169 7.48 -5.25 -11.82
CA LYS A 169 7.45 -6.12 -13.01
C LYS A 169 8.02 -7.50 -12.73
N GLU A 170 9.08 -7.59 -11.95
CA GLU A 170 9.69 -8.86 -11.57
C GLU A 170 8.78 -9.68 -10.64
N ILE A 171 8.12 -9.03 -9.67
CA ILE A 171 7.12 -9.67 -8.81
C ILE A 171 5.95 -10.23 -9.64
N ILE A 172 5.41 -9.44 -10.58
CA ILE A 172 4.32 -9.88 -11.47
C ILE A 172 4.75 -11.11 -12.29
N LYS A 173 6.00 -11.12 -12.77
CA LYS A 173 6.55 -12.27 -13.51
C LYS A 173 6.66 -13.50 -12.62
N GLN A 174 7.19 -13.36 -11.41
CA GLN A 174 7.31 -14.45 -10.44
C GLN A 174 5.93 -15.00 -10.01
N GLN A 175 4.94 -14.14 -9.80
CA GLN A 175 3.57 -14.54 -9.51
C GLN A 175 2.99 -15.41 -10.63
N LYS A 176 3.15 -15.00 -11.90
CA LYS A 176 2.71 -15.80 -13.05
C LYS A 176 3.44 -17.15 -13.14
N GLU A 177 4.73 -17.20 -12.82
CA GLU A 177 5.47 -18.47 -12.78
C GLU A 177 4.97 -19.41 -11.68
N LEU A 178 4.67 -18.88 -10.49
CA LEU A 178 4.12 -19.66 -9.38
C LEU A 178 2.70 -20.15 -9.70
N GLU A 179 1.85 -19.31 -10.26
CA GLU A 179 0.49 -19.69 -10.68
C GLU A 179 0.53 -20.82 -11.72
N ASN A 180 1.42 -20.73 -12.71
CA ASN A 180 1.63 -21.79 -13.69
C ASN A 180 2.12 -23.10 -13.06
N LYS A 181 2.95 -23.04 -12.02
CA LYS A 181 3.41 -24.23 -11.27
C LYS A 181 2.26 -24.84 -10.46
N ALA A 182 1.46 -24.02 -9.77
CA ALA A 182 0.30 -24.48 -9.02
C ALA A 182 -0.71 -25.20 -9.93
N GLN A 183 -1.05 -24.61 -11.09
CA GLN A 183 -1.94 -25.24 -12.06
C GLN A 183 -1.41 -26.58 -12.62
N LYS A 184 -0.07 -26.75 -12.72
CA LYS A 184 0.52 -28.03 -13.11
C LYS A 184 0.35 -29.07 -12.01
N ILE A 185 0.61 -28.70 -10.76
CA ILE A 185 0.43 -29.58 -9.59
C ILE A 185 -1.03 -30.03 -9.47
N ASP A 186 -1.99 -29.11 -9.61
CA ASP A 186 -3.41 -29.44 -9.54
C ASP A 186 -3.83 -30.43 -10.63
N LYS A 187 -3.31 -30.29 -11.85
CA LYS A 187 -3.53 -31.25 -12.95
C LYS A 187 -2.93 -32.61 -12.65
N GLU A 188 -1.75 -32.67 -12.03
CA GLU A 188 -1.11 -33.93 -11.65
C GLU A 188 -1.85 -34.62 -10.49
N HIS A 189 -2.23 -33.87 -9.46
CA HIS A 189 -3.07 -34.37 -8.36
C HIS A 189 -4.42 -34.88 -8.88
N GLY A 190 -5.08 -34.14 -9.78
CA GLY A 190 -6.32 -34.59 -10.42
C GLY A 190 -6.15 -35.94 -11.12
N LYS A 191 -5.06 -36.15 -11.86
CA LYS A 191 -4.76 -37.44 -12.50
C LYS A 191 -4.55 -38.56 -11.48
N ILE A 192 -3.85 -38.28 -10.38
CA ILE A 192 -3.60 -39.27 -9.32
C ILE A 192 -4.92 -39.66 -8.66
N ILE A 193 -5.77 -38.69 -8.31
CA ILE A 193 -7.08 -38.93 -7.70
C ILE A 193 -7.95 -39.79 -8.63
N CYS A 194 -8.07 -39.42 -9.91
CA CYS A 194 -8.84 -40.20 -10.88
C CYS A 194 -8.31 -41.63 -11.03
N LYS A 195 -6.98 -41.81 -11.06
CA LYS A 195 -6.35 -43.13 -11.13
C LYS A 195 -6.64 -43.97 -9.89
N THR A 196 -6.61 -43.37 -8.70
CA THR A 196 -6.92 -44.04 -7.43
C THR A 196 -8.38 -44.49 -7.39
N ILE A 197 -9.32 -43.60 -7.75
CA ILE A 197 -10.75 -43.92 -7.81
C ILE A 197 -11.01 -45.04 -8.83
N ALA A 198 -10.44 -44.94 -10.02
CA ALA A 198 -10.60 -45.97 -11.06
C ALA A 198 -10.07 -47.34 -10.58
N ASN A 199 -8.91 -47.37 -9.92
CA ASN A 199 -8.35 -48.59 -9.36
C ASN A 199 -9.25 -49.17 -8.27
N GLU A 200 -9.83 -48.34 -7.41
CA GLU A 200 -10.72 -48.77 -6.33
C GLU A 200 -12.02 -49.38 -6.89
N ILE A 201 -12.62 -48.76 -7.91
CA ILE A 201 -13.80 -49.30 -8.60
C ILE A 201 -13.48 -50.67 -9.24
N VAL A 202 -12.36 -50.77 -9.96
CA VAL A 202 -11.93 -52.02 -10.60
C VAL A 202 -11.66 -53.10 -9.55
N TRP A 203 -11.00 -52.75 -8.45
CA TRP A 203 -10.75 -53.69 -7.35
C TRP A 203 -12.05 -54.19 -6.71
N ASN A 204 -12.99 -53.30 -6.42
CA ASN A 204 -14.29 -53.68 -5.84
C ASN A 204 -15.07 -54.60 -6.79
N ALA A 205 -15.10 -54.29 -8.09
CA ALA A 205 -15.74 -55.13 -9.10
C ALA A 205 -15.06 -56.51 -9.22
N MET A 206 -13.72 -56.57 -9.22
CA MET A 206 -12.99 -57.84 -9.20
C MET A 206 -13.27 -58.63 -7.92
N PHE A 207 -13.34 -57.97 -6.76
CA PHE A 207 -13.63 -58.61 -5.48
C PHE A 207 -15.04 -59.23 -5.47
N GLU A 208 -16.04 -58.55 -6.02
CA GLU A 208 -17.38 -59.11 -6.19
C GLU A 208 -17.40 -60.31 -7.14
N ILE A 209 -16.67 -60.27 -8.25
CA ILE A 209 -16.57 -61.39 -9.20
C ILE A 209 -15.87 -62.59 -8.55
N VAL A 210 -14.82 -62.35 -7.76
CA VAL A 210 -14.10 -63.38 -7.01
C VAL A 210 -14.99 -63.99 -5.93
N ASN A 211 -15.72 -63.18 -5.15
CA ASN A 211 -16.67 -63.67 -4.15
C ASN A 211 -17.81 -64.49 -4.77
N ARG A 212 -18.29 -64.12 -5.97
CA ARG A 212 -19.30 -64.92 -6.71
C ARG A 212 -18.75 -66.24 -7.24
N LYS A 213 -17.45 -66.32 -7.57
CA LYS A 213 -16.79 -67.56 -8.03
C LYS A 213 -16.32 -68.46 -6.87
N GLU A 214 -15.94 -67.88 -5.73
CA GLU A 214 -15.53 -68.62 -4.52
C GLU A 214 -16.70 -69.40 -3.88
N LEU A 215 -17.96 -68.98 -4.10
CA LEU A 215 -19.16 -69.72 -3.69
C LEU A 215 -19.48 -70.96 -4.54
N ALA A 216 -18.83 -71.17 -5.69
CA ALA A 216 -19.31 -72.12 -6.71
C ALA A 216 -18.41 -73.34 -7.01
N ILE A 217 -17.14 -73.42 -6.58
CA ILE A 217 -16.26 -74.51 -7.05
C ILE A 217 -15.41 -75.10 -5.92
N ALA A 218 -15.63 -76.39 -5.68
CA ALA A 218 -14.78 -77.26 -4.89
C ALA A 218 -13.27 -77.14 -5.23
N SER A 219 -12.47 -76.76 -4.25
CA SER A 219 -11.30 -77.53 -3.76
C SER A 219 -10.56 -76.64 -2.77
N ARG A 220 -10.77 -76.93 -1.49
CA ARG A 220 -10.25 -76.21 -0.33
C ARG A 220 -8.75 -75.93 -0.42
N ASP A 221 -7.98 -76.81 -1.07
CA ASP A 221 -6.54 -76.63 -1.31
C ASP A 221 -6.20 -75.52 -2.30
N LYS A 222 -6.94 -75.37 -3.41
CA LYS A 222 -6.71 -74.24 -4.34
C LYS A 222 -7.12 -72.92 -3.71
N ALA A 223 -8.15 -72.92 -2.86
CA ALA A 223 -8.54 -71.75 -2.07
C ALA A 223 -7.47 -71.40 -1.01
N CYS A 224 -6.88 -72.39 -0.33
CA CYS A 224 -5.76 -72.19 0.59
C CYS A 224 -4.50 -71.68 -0.11
N ILE A 225 -4.16 -72.20 -1.30
CA ILE A 225 -3.02 -71.72 -2.09
C ILE A 225 -3.27 -70.27 -2.57
N LEU A 226 -4.48 -69.96 -3.07
CA LEU A 226 -4.85 -68.60 -3.46
C LEU A 226 -4.87 -67.63 -2.27
N ALA A 227 -5.36 -68.07 -1.11
CA ALA A 227 -5.36 -67.29 0.12
C ALA A 227 -3.92 -67.03 0.61
N PHE A 228 -3.05 -68.04 0.52
CA PHE A 228 -1.63 -67.93 0.86
C PHE A 228 -0.90 -66.96 -0.09
N ASP A 229 -1.14 -67.05 -1.41
CA ASP A 229 -0.58 -66.11 -2.38
C ASP A 229 -1.12 -64.69 -2.20
N LYS A 230 -2.41 -64.54 -1.87
CA LYS A 230 -3.00 -63.23 -1.52
C LYS A 230 -2.35 -62.67 -0.25
N MET A 231 -2.18 -63.48 0.80
CA MET A 231 -1.49 -63.12 2.04
C MET A 231 -0.03 -62.72 1.78
N LYS A 232 0.69 -63.48 0.97
CA LYS A 232 2.07 -63.17 0.62
C LYS A 232 2.17 -61.84 -0.11
N LYS A 233 1.31 -61.59 -1.11
CA LYS A 233 1.25 -60.31 -1.82
C LYS A 233 0.83 -59.14 -0.93
N THR A 234 -0.08 -59.33 0.03
CA THR A 234 -0.40 -58.28 1.00
C THR A 234 0.76 -58.04 1.96
N THR A 235 1.49 -59.07 2.37
CA THR A 235 2.67 -58.93 3.23
C THR A 235 3.78 -58.18 2.51
N GLU A 236 4.05 -58.51 1.24
CA GLU A 236 5.00 -57.78 0.38
C GLU A 236 4.60 -56.31 0.19
N LYS A 237 3.30 -56.02 0.00
CA LYS A 237 2.79 -54.64 -0.07
C LYS A 237 2.94 -53.89 1.25
N VAL A 238 2.65 -54.54 2.38
CA VAL A 238 2.80 -53.97 3.72
C VAL A 238 4.28 -53.70 4.00
N GLU A 239 5.19 -54.60 3.64
CA GLU A 239 6.63 -54.37 3.73
C GLU A 239 7.10 -53.23 2.83
N HIS A 240 6.57 -53.11 1.61
CA HIS A 240 6.90 -51.99 0.73
C HIS A 240 6.44 -50.66 1.31
N LEU A 241 5.20 -50.60 1.84
CA LEU A 241 4.68 -49.42 2.53
C LEU A 241 5.49 -49.10 3.79
N LYS A 242 5.91 -50.12 4.54
CA LYS A 242 6.80 -49.95 5.69
C LYS A 242 8.13 -49.30 5.28
N ARG A 243 8.77 -49.77 4.20
CA ARG A 243 10.01 -49.18 3.67
C ARG A 243 9.80 -47.74 3.18
N GLN A 244 8.65 -47.44 2.56
CA GLN A 244 8.30 -46.08 2.14
C GLN A 244 8.12 -45.14 3.34
N LEU A 245 7.40 -45.60 4.37
CA LEU A 245 7.23 -44.85 5.62
C LEU A 245 8.55 -44.64 6.35
N GLU A 246 9.44 -45.65 6.37
CA GLU A 246 10.79 -45.52 6.93
C GLU A 246 11.62 -44.48 6.16
N GLN A 247 11.53 -44.45 4.82
CA GLN A 247 12.20 -43.44 4.01
C GLN A 247 11.62 -42.03 4.22
N GLU A 248 10.31 -41.90 4.34
CA GLU A 248 9.67 -40.61 4.64
C GLU A 248 10.02 -40.13 6.05
N ALA A 249 10.03 -41.02 7.04
CA ALA A 249 10.46 -40.71 8.40
C ALA A 249 11.92 -40.23 8.42
N LEU A 250 12.83 -40.89 7.69
CA LEU A 250 14.21 -40.43 7.55
C LEU A 250 14.30 -39.04 6.91
N LYS A 251 13.51 -38.76 5.87
CA LYS A 251 13.45 -37.42 5.26
C LYS A 251 12.95 -36.36 6.25
N VAL A 252 11.95 -36.68 7.08
CA VAL A 252 11.44 -35.76 8.10
C VAL A 252 12.49 -35.52 9.19
N ILE A 253 13.27 -36.53 9.57
CA ILE A 253 14.39 -36.38 10.51
C ILE A 253 15.47 -35.47 9.89
N ASP A 254 15.83 -35.67 8.63
CA ASP A 254 16.82 -34.85 7.93
C ASP A 254 16.36 -33.38 7.78
N THR A 255 15.08 -33.15 7.45
CA THR A 255 14.55 -31.78 7.36
C THR A 255 14.49 -31.11 8.72
N LYS A 256 14.10 -31.84 9.77
CA LYS A 256 14.14 -31.33 11.15
C LYS A 256 15.56 -30.93 11.56
N TYR A 257 16.56 -31.77 11.28
CA TYR A 257 17.96 -31.46 11.58
C TYR A 257 18.44 -30.20 10.84
N LYS A 258 18.08 -30.03 9.56
CA LYS A 258 18.38 -28.80 8.79
C LYS A 258 17.72 -27.56 9.37
N LEU A 259 16.46 -27.66 9.81
CA LEU A 259 15.74 -26.55 10.44
C LEU A 259 16.37 -26.18 11.79
N GLU A 260 16.76 -27.15 12.62
CA GLU A 260 17.48 -26.90 13.87
C GLU A 260 18.84 -26.22 13.63
N GLN A 261 19.52 -26.56 12.53
CA GLN A 261 20.77 -25.90 12.14
C GLN A 261 20.53 -24.45 11.70
N GLN A 262 19.49 -24.19 10.91
CA GLN A 262 19.07 -22.84 10.52
C GLN A 262 18.64 -21.99 11.72
N GLU A 263 17.93 -22.57 12.69
CA GLU A 263 17.53 -21.88 13.92
C GLU A 263 18.76 -21.44 14.73
N LYS A 264 19.78 -22.31 14.86
CA LYS A 264 21.06 -21.95 15.50
C LYS A 264 21.78 -20.81 14.79
N GLU A 265 21.77 -20.79 13.45
CA GLU A 265 22.37 -19.72 12.65
C GLU A 265 21.62 -18.39 12.85
N ILE A 266 20.29 -18.41 12.87
CA ILE A 266 19.45 -17.23 13.13
C ILE A 266 19.72 -16.69 14.54
N LEU A 267 19.77 -17.55 15.55
CA LEU A 267 20.07 -17.13 16.93
C LEU A 267 21.48 -16.53 17.04
N ALA A 268 22.47 -17.12 16.38
CA ALA A 268 23.82 -16.57 16.34
C ALA A 268 23.86 -15.19 15.63
N ALA A 269 23.11 -15.02 14.54
CA ALA A 269 22.99 -13.74 13.84
C ALA A 269 22.27 -12.67 14.69
N GLN A 270 21.22 -13.05 15.43
CA GLN A 270 20.52 -12.16 16.36
C GLN A 270 21.44 -11.73 17.51
N GLU A 271 22.22 -12.65 18.08
CA GLU A 271 23.21 -12.31 19.10
C GLU A 271 24.31 -11.39 18.56
N ALA A 272 24.77 -11.60 17.32
CA ALA A 272 25.74 -10.73 16.66
C ALA A 272 25.16 -9.32 16.44
N ALA A 273 23.94 -9.22 15.94
CA ALA A 273 23.24 -7.94 15.75
C ALA A 273 22.99 -7.21 17.09
N LEU A 274 22.71 -7.94 18.17
CA LEU A 274 22.60 -7.37 19.52
C LEU A 274 23.94 -6.89 20.06
N LYS A 275 25.04 -7.58 19.76
CA LYS A 275 26.40 -7.10 20.11
C LYS A 275 26.77 -5.86 19.30
N GLU A 276 26.47 -5.83 18.00
CA GLU A 276 26.68 -4.64 17.17
C GLU A 276 25.83 -3.46 17.62
N SER A 277 24.54 -3.67 17.96
CA SER A 277 23.68 -2.58 18.45
C SER A 277 24.13 -2.04 19.81
N LYS A 278 24.71 -2.88 20.68
CA LYS A 278 25.37 -2.42 21.91
C LYS A 278 26.64 -1.60 21.63
N ILE A 279 27.44 -1.99 20.63
CA ILE A 279 28.63 -1.23 20.20
C ILE A 279 28.24 0.13 19.58
N PHE A 280 27.12 0.19 18.84
CA PHE A 280 26.56 1.46 18.34
C PHE A 280 25.85 2.30 19.42
N GLY A 281 25.39 1.66 20.51
CA GLY A 281 24.73 2.28 21.65
C GLY A 281 25.67 2.87 22.71
N ASP A 282 26.99 2.63 22.61
CA ASP A 282 27.98 3.16 23.56
C ASP A 282 28.26 4.67 23.32
N GLY A 283 27.29 5.51 23.70
CA GLY A 283 27.45 6.87 24.26
C GLY A 283 28.16 7.96 23.45
N ASN A 284 28.77 7.66 22.30
CA ASN A 284 29.53 8.63 21.51
C ASN A 284 28.61 9.50 20.64
N ILE A 285 27.50 8.95 20.16
CA ILE A 285 26.49 9.71 19.42
C ILE A 285 25.77 10.68 20.36
N ASP A 286 25.35 10.22 21.53
CA ASP A 286 24.70 11.09 22.53
C ASP A 286 25.64 12.16 23.08
N LYS A 287 26.94 11.86 23.29
CA LYS A 287 27.93 12.88 23.67
C LYS A 287 28.18 13.89 22.55
N ALA A 288 28.16 13.47 21.29
CA ALA A 288 28.28 14.38 20.15
C ALA A 288 27.04 15.26 19.97
N LEU A 289 25.84 14.71 20.18
CA LEU A 289 24.58 15.45 20.14
C LEU A 289 24.50 16.47 21.28
N ARG A 290 24.86 16.10 22.52
CA ARG A 290 24.91 17.05 23.65
C ARG A 290 25.91 18.19 23.42
N LYS A 291 27.11 17.90 22.91
CA LYS A 291 28.09 18.94 22.53
C LYS A 291 27.55 19.86 21.43
N ARG A 292 26.77 19.32 20.49
CA ARG A 292 26.16 20.12 19.41
C ARG A 292 25.03 21.00 19.92
N GLU A 293 24.20 20.50 20.85
CA GLU A 293 23.15 21.28 21.51
C GLU A 293 23.72 22.41 22.37
N GLU A 294 24.78 22.16 23.13
CA GLU A 294 25.48 23.20 23.90
C GLU A 294 26.04 24.31 23.00
N LEU A 295 26.59 23.93 21.84
CA LEU A 295 27.13 24.88 20.87
C LEU A 295 26.03 25.71 20.19
N ILE A 296 24.85 25.13 19.97
CA ILE A 296 23.67 25.87 19.50
C ILE A 296 23.19 26.86 20.56
N LYS A 297 23.08 26.45 21.84
CA LYS A 297 22.70 27.35 22.94
C LYS A 297 23.69 28.51 23.12
N GLN A 298 24.99 28.26 22.97
CA GLN A 298 26.00 29.32 23.00
C GLN A 298 25.84 30.31 21.83
N LYS A 299 25.49 29.83 20.64
CA LYS A 299 25.20 30.72 19.50
C LYS A 299 23.93 31.52 19.71
N GLU A 300 22.86 30.89 20.20
CA GLU A 300 21.59 31.58 20.51
C GLU A 300 21.78 32.69 21.54
N THR A 301 22.52 32.43 22.61
CA THR A 301 22.84 33.45 23.63
C THR A 301 23.66 34.60 23.03
N ALA A 302 24.65 34.31 22.19
CA ALA A 302 25.43 35.34 21.50
C ALA A 302 24.58 36.18 20.52
N TYR A 303 23.65 35.56 19.78
CA TYR A 303 22.73 36.29 18.90
C TYR A 303 21.75 37.14 19.68
N ASN A 304 21.19 36.63 20.78
CA ASN A 304 20.29 37.38 21.66
C ASN A 304 20.99 38.57 22.30
N GLU A 305 22.25 38.43 22.69
CA GLU A 305 23.05 39.54 23.20
C GLU A 305 23.34 40.59 22.12
N LYS A 306 23.57 40.16 20.87
CA LYS A 306 23.73 41.06 19.72
C LYS A 306 22.44 41.82 19.41
N ILE A 307 21.28 41.15 19.45
CA ILE A 307 19.96 41.77 19.32
C ILE A 307 19.75 42.81 20.42
N ARG A 308 20.11 42.49 21.67
CA ARG A 308 20.01 43.42 22.79
C ARG A 308 20.92 44.66 22.62
N LYS A 309 22.15 44.48 22.14
CA LYS A 309 23.07 45.59 21.82
C LYS A 309 22.54 46.47 20.68
N LEU A 310 21.89 45.88 19.67
CA LEU A 310 21.25 46.63 18.59
C LEU A 310 20.04 47.42 19.10
N ALA A 311 19.19 46.81 19.95
CA ALA A 311 18.07 47.51 20.57
C ALA A 311 18.54 48.69 21.45
N GLN A 312 19.62 48.52 22.22
CA GLN A 312 20.22 49.61 22.99
C GLN A 312 20.70 50.75 22.09
N LYS A 313 21.42 50.44 21.00
CA LYS A 313 21.86 51.45 20.03
C LYS A 313 20.69 52.17 19.35
N GLN A 314 19.58 51.47 19.10
CA GLN A 314 18.37 52.07 18.56
C GLN A 314 17.77 53.07 19.54
N THR A 315 17.68 52.73 20.83
CA THR A 315 17.22 53.68 21.86
C THR A 315 18.17 54.85 22.08
N GLU A 316 19.49 54.66 21.92
CA GLU A 316 20.48 55.74 21.95
C GLU A 316 20.35 56.69 20.75
N LEU A 317 19.99 56.17 19.57
CA LEU A 317 19.73 56.99 18.39
C LEU A 317 18.44 57.77 18.53
N GLU A 318 17.34 57.15 18.97
CA GLU A 318 16.06 57.84 19.22
C GLU A 318 16.20 58.96 20.27
N THR A 319 17.03 58.75 21.30
CA THR A 319 17.30 59.79 22.31
C THR A 319 18.14 60.93 21.76
N LYS A 320 19.14 60.66 20.91
CA LYS A 320 19.91 61.71 20.21
C LYS A 320 19.04 62.49 19.23
N GLU A 321 18.16 61.82 18.52
CA GLU A 321 17.23 62.44 17.58
C GLU A 321 16.25 63.38 18.29
N ARG A 322 15.71 62.96 19.45
CA ARG A 322 14.90 63.85 20.32
C ARG A 322 15.69 65.04 20.87
N GLN A 323 16.99 64.86 21.19
CA GLN A 323 17.84 65.98 21.64
C GLN A 323 18.13 66.98 20.52
N LEU A 324 18.28 66.53 19.28
CA LEU A 324 18.46 67.42 18.13
C LEU A 324 17.18 68.21 17.84
N GLN A 325 16.02 67.56 17.87
CA GLN A 325 14.72 68.23 17.73
C GLN A 325 14.43 69.26 18.84
N LEU A 326 14.97 69.05 20.05
CA LEU A 326 14.89 70.02 21.15
C LEU A 326 15.86 71.20 20.96
N LYS A 327 17.05 70.98 20.37
CA LYS A 327 18.00 72.07 20.06
C LYS A 327 17.51 72.95 18.92
N GLU A 328 16.83 72.39 17.92
CA GLU A 328 16.21 73.16 16.83
C GLU A 328 15.09 74.09 17.33
N LYS A 329 14.35 73.69 18.38
CA LYS A 329 13.31 74.54 18.98
C LYS A 329 13.84 75.68 19.87
N VAL A 330 15.09 75.62 20.32
CA VAL A 330 15.69 76.66 21.18
C VAL A 330 16.35 77.79 20.36
N ILE A 331 16.59 77.59 19.06
CA ILE A 331 17.22 78.61 18.20
C ILE A 331 16.18 79.58 17.58
N PHE A 332 14.88 79.27 17.68
CA PHE A 332 13.83 80.06 17.02
C PHE A 332 13.23 81.19 17.87
N ASP A 333 13.49 81.24 19.18
CA ASP A 333 12.95 82.28 20.08
C ASP A 333 14.06 82.99 20.89
N GLY A 334 14.61 84.08 20.34
CA GLY A 334 15.59 84.93 21.02
C GLY A 334 15.88 86.22 20.25
N THR A 335 15.26 87.31 20.67
CA THR A 335 15.24 88.66 20.05
C THR A 335 16.54 89.47 20.35
N PRO A 336 16.65 90.80 20.07
CA PRO A 336 17.58 91.35 19.08
C PRO A 336 18.66 92.26 19.72
N GLN A 337 19.85 92.41 19.11
CA GLN A 337 20.79 93.45 19.56
C GLN A 337 21.55 94.18 18.45
N LYS A 338 21.47 95.51 18.59
CA LYS A 338 22.01 96.65 17.83
C LYS A 338 23.52 96.60 17.49
N ARG A 339 23.88 97.33 16.43
CA ARG A 339 25.02 98.28 16.20
C ARG A 339 25.54 98.11 14.76
N THR A 340 25.93 99.09 13.92
CA THR A 340 26.04 100.57 13.87
C THR A 340 26.44 100.92 12.40
N PRO A 341 26.31 102.18 11.95
CA PRO A 341 26.47 102.56 10.54
C PRO A 341 27.93 102.92 10.18
N SER A 342 28.38 102.55 8.97
CA SER A 342 29.68 103.01 8.43
C SER A 342 29.67 103.17 6.90
N LYS A 343 29.49 104.43 6.50
CA LYS A 343 29.93 105.19 5.32
C LYS A 343 30.80 104.48 4.24
N SER A 344 30.31 104.55 2.97
CA SER A 344 30.98 104.93 1.68
C SER A 344 32.38 104.38 1.28
N PRO A 345 32.87 104.52 0.01
CA PRO A 345 32.22 105.00 -1.23
C PRO A 345 32.46 104.13 -2.50
N VAL A 346 31.60 104.37 -3.50
CA VAL A 346 31.84 104.44 -4.97
C VAL A 346 33.22 104.03 -5.49
N ARG A 347 33.26 103.09 -6.44
CA ARG A 347 34.11 103.20 -7.64
C ARG A 347 33.71 102.26 -8.80
N ASP A 348 33.71 102.87 -9.98
CA ASP A 348 33.55 102.30 -11.31
C ASP A 348 34.60 101.24 -11.64
N ASP A 349 34.21 100.18 -12.37
CA ASP A 349 35.11 99.31 -13.13
C ASP A 349 34.30 98.51 -14.18
N THR A 350 34.06 99.14 -15.32
CA THR A 350 33.30 98.60 -16.47
C THR A 350 34.04 97.51 -17.27
N PHE A 351 35.24 97.09 -16.86
CA PHE A 351 36.04 96.08 -17.60
C PHE A 351 36.10 94.67 -16.95
N LYS A 352 35.49 94.45 -15.78
CA LYS A 352 35.48 93.13 -15.10
C LYS A 352 34.20 92.30 -15.33
N LYS A 353 33.16 92.87 -15.95
CA LYS A 353 31.85 92.22 -16.13
C LYS A 353 31.83 91.17 -17.24
N GLU A 354 32.65 91.30 -18.28
CA GLU A 354 32.65 90.36 -19.41
C GLU A 354 33.28 89.01 -19.05
N LYS A 355 34.37 89.03 -18.27
CA LYS A 355 35.00 87.81 -17.74
C LYS A 355 34.08 87.08 -16.73
N LEU A 356 33.40 87.83 -15.87
CA LEU A 356 32.40 87.29 -14.94
C LEU A 356 31.18 86.68 -15.64
N LEU A 357 30.79 87.21 -16.80
CA LEU A 357 29.71 86.65 -17.61
C LEU A 357 30.15 85.38 -18.33
N GLN A 358 31.36 85.34 -18.90
CA GLN A 358 31.92 84.12 -19.48
C GLN A 358 32.11 83.02 -18.43
N ASP A 359 32.59 83.37 -17.24
CA ASP A 359 32.72 82.42 -16.11
C ASP A 359 31.34 81.91 -15.66
N ARG A 360 30.29 82.75 -15.72
CA ARG A 360 28.92 82.37 -15.40
C ARG A 360 28.27 81.51 -16.48
N GLU A 361 28.52 81.78 -17.76
CA GLU A 361 28.08 80.93 -18.87
C GLU A 361 28.75 79.56 -18.83
N LEU A 362 30.05 79.51 -18.54
CA LEU A 362 30.77 78.25 -18.31
C LEU A 362 30.20 77.50 -17.10
N ALA A 363 29.85 78.19 -16.01
CA ALA A 363 29.23 77.57 -14.84
C ALA A 363 27.81 77.06 -15.13
N ILE A 364 27.01 77.78 -15.91
CA ILE A 364 25.68 77.34 -16.35
C ILE A 364 25.81 76.11 -17.25
N LYS A 365 26.70 76.15 -18.24
CA LYS A 365 26.93 75.02 -19.14
C LYS A 365 27.41 73.77 -18.38
N LYS A 366 28.32 73.94 -17.42
CA LYS A 366 28.75 72.86 -16.54
C LYS A 366 27.58 72.27 -15.73
N ARG A 367 26.67 73.12 -15.26
CA ARG A 367 25.48 72.69 -14.52
C ARG A 367 24.44 72.00 -15.43
N GLU A 368 24.30 72.43 -16.67
CA GLU A 368 23.49 71.74 -17.68
C GLU A 368 24.06 70.36 -18.01
N ASP A 369 25.38 70.25 -18.14
CA ASP A 369 26.07 68.97 -18.34
C ASP A 369 25.91 68.05 -17.10
N GLU A 370 25.98 68.59 -15.89
CA GLU A 370 25.72 67.86 -14.63
C GLU A 370 24.27 67.35 -14.57
N LEU A 371 23.28 68.19 -14.93
CA LEU A 371 21.87 67.79 -14.98
C LEU A 371 21.60 66.71 -16.04
N LEU A 372 22.23 66.80 -17.22
CA LEU A 372 22.13 65.76 -18.25
C LEU A 372 22.72 64.42 -17.78
N GLN A 373 23.83 64.45 -17.03
CA GLN A 373 24.39 63.25 -16.42
C GLN A 373 23.47 62.67 -15.34
N GLU A 374 22.84 63.52 -14.53
CA GLU A 374 21.84 63.09 -13.54
C GLU A 374 20.62 62.46 -14.20
N ASP A 375 20.07 63.07 -15.25
CA ASP A 375 18.94 62.52 -16.01
C ASP A 375 19.28 61.15 -16.62
N ALA A 376 20.47 61.01 -17.21
CA ALA A 376 20.94 59.74 -17.75
C ALA A 376 21.08 58.67 -16.64
N ALA A 377 21.60 59.04 -15.47
CA ALA A 377 21.72 58.14 -14.32
C ALA A 377 20.35 57.73 -13.75
N LEU A 378 19.39 58.66 -13.70
CA LEU A 378 18.01 58.38 -13.28
C LEU A 378 17.31 57.46 -14.27
N GLU A 379 17.53 57.64 -15.57
CA GLU A 379 16.97 56.76 -16.59
C GLU A 379 17.56 55.35 -16.52
N GLU A 380 18.86 55.22 -16.28
CA GLU A 380 19.50 53.92 -16.04
C GLU A 380 18.95 53.25 -14.76
N ARG A 381 18.76 54.01 -13.68
CA ARG A 381 18.11 53.51 -12.46
C ARG A 381 16.69 53.05 -12.73
N ARG A 382 15.91 53.80 -13.52
CA ARG A 382 14.54 53.42 -13.90
C ARG A 382 14.53 52.11 -14.70
N LYS A 383 15.43 51.95 -15.68
CA LYS A 383 15.58 50.70 -16.45
C LYS A 383 15.92 49.51 -15.55
N LYS A 384 16.86 49.67 -14.62
CA LYS A 384 17.21 48.64 -13.63
C LYS A 384 16.03 48.27 -12.75
N LEU A 385 15.24 49.25 -12.32
CA LEU A 385 14.07 49.05 -11.46
C LEU A 385 12.96 48.29 -12.21
N THR A 386 12.71 48.64 -13.48
CA THR A 386 11.78 47.91 -14.36
C THR A 386 12.22 46.46 -14.57
N GLN A 387 13.49 46.22 -14.89
CA GLN A 387 14.03 44.86 -15.03
C GLN A 387 13.92 44.04 -13.75
N ASN A 388 14.13 44.67 -12.59
CA ASN A 388 13.94 44.01 -11.29
C ASN A 388 12.47 43.67 -11.03
N TRP A 389 11.55 44.55 -11.43
CA TRP A 389 10.11 44.30 -11.35
C TRP A 389 9.67 43.14 -12.23
N GLU A 390 10.14 43.08 -13.47
CA GLU A 390 9.87 41.95 -14.37
C GLU A 390 10.40 40.62 -13.81
N LYS A 391 11.62 40.63 -13.27
CA LYS A 391 12.19 39.46 -12.57
C LYS A 391 11.35 39.06 -11.36
N MET A 392 10.83 40.02 -10.60
CA MET A 392 9.97 39.75 -9.45
C MET A 392 8.64 39.13 -9.87
N ILE A 393 8.00 39.66 -10.92
CA ILE A 393 6.78 39.09 -11.49
C ILE A 393 7.02 37.65 -11.94
N GLY A 394 8.10 37.39 -12.68
CA GLY A 394 8.46 36.02 -13.08
C GLY A 394 8.72 35.07 -11.90
N ARG A 395 9.29 35.59 -10.79
CA ARG A 395 9.44 34.80 -9.55
C ARG A 395 8.08 34.49 -8.91
N ILE A 396 7.15 35.44 -8.88
CA ILE A 396 5.78 35.23 -8.36
C ILE A 396 5.03 34.19 -9.19
N ASP A 397 5.10 34.26 -10.52
CA ASP A 397 4.46 33.28 -11.40
C ASP A 397 5.03 31.87 -11.20
N ASN A 398 6.34 31.76 -10.99
CA ASN A 398 6.97 30.49 -10.66
C ASN A 398 6.53 29.95 -9.30
N LEU A 399 6.33 30.81 -8.30
CA LEU A 399 5.77 30.42 -7.00
C LEU A 399 4.33 29.92 -7.15
N HIS A 400 3.47 30.61 -7.89
CA HIS A 400 2.10 30.14 -8.16
C HIS A 400 2.08 28.80 -8.90
N LYS A 401 2.98 28.59 -9.88
CA LYS A 401 3.13 27.29 -10.56
C LYS A 401 3.55 26.18 -9.60
N LEU A 402 4.47 26.47 -8.67
CA LEU A 402 4.90 25.51 -7.65
C LEU A 402 3.79 25.23 -6.62
N GLU A 403 3.01 26.23 -6.22
CA GLU A 403 1.84 26.04 -5.35
C GLU A 403 0.79 25.17 -6.03
N SER A 404 0.49 25.41 -7.31
CA SER A 404 -0.43 24.58 -8.10
C SER A 404 0.04 23.13 -8.20
N LYS A 405 1.34 22.91 -8.49
CA LYS A 405 1.94 21.56 -8.48
C LYS A 405 1.86 20.90 -7.11
N THR A 406 2.13 21.65 -6.05
CA THR A 406 2.06 21.15 -4.67
C THR A 406 0.63 20.79 -4.29
N GLY A 407 -0.37 21.55 -4.74
CA GLY A 407 -1.79 21.24 -4.61
C GLY A 407 -2.14 19.91 -5.29
N ALA A 408 -1.77 19.76 -6.56
CA ALA A 408 -2.00 18.52 -7.30
C ALA A 408 -1.34 17.29 -6.64
N SER A 409 -0.10 17.44 -6.16
CA SER A 409 0.58 16.35 -5.43
C SER A 409 -0.10 16.02 -4.09
N LYS A 410 -0.66 17.00 -3.37
CA LYS A 410 -1.43 16.73 -2.15
C LYS A 410 -2.71 15.96 -2.46
N ASP A 411 -3.41 16.32 -3.53
CA ASP A 411 -4.63 15.63 -3.95
C ASP A 411 -4.32 14.18 -4.36
N GLU A 412 -3.22 13.94 -5.08
CA GLU A 412 -2.77 12.59 -5.44
C GLU A 412 -2.38 11.75 -4.22
N ILE A 413 -1.71 12.35 -3.22
CA ILE A 413 -1.38 11.69 -1.95
C ILE A 413 -2.66 11.31 -1.20
N GLU A 414 -3.64 12.21 -1.13
CA GLU A 414 -4.90 11.93 -0.44
C GLU A 414 -5.71 10.85 -1.17
N GLN A 415 -5.69 10.82 -2.50
CA GLN A 415 -6.29 9.74 -3.28
C GLN A 415 -5.62 8.39 -3.01
N LYS A 416 -4.28 8.30 -3.07
CA LYS A 416 -3.55 7.06 -2.75
C LYS A 416 -3.78 6.59 -1.32
N LYS A 417 -3.94 7.53 -0.38
CA LYS A 417 -4.28 7.22 1.02
C LYS A 417 -5.69 6.64 1.15
N GLN A 418 -6.67 7.15 0.40
CA GLN A 418 -8.01 6.56 0.36
C GLN A 418 -8.01 5.17 -0.28
N GLU A 419 -7.28 4.98 -1.39
CA GLU A 419 -7.10 3.67 -2.03
C GLU A 419 -6.50 2.64 -1.06
N PHE A 420 -5.46 3.04 -0.31
CA PHE A 420 -4.86 2.19 0.73
C PHE A 420 -5.83 1.83 1.85
N LEU A 421 -6.65 2.79 2.32
CA LEU A 421 -7.66 2.53 3.34
C LEU A 421 -8.74 1.55 2.86
N ASN A 422 -9.13 1.64 1.59
CA ASN A 422 -10.08 0.71 1.00
C ASN A 422 -9.47 -0.70 0.86
N PHE A 423 -8.24 -0.78 0.35
CA PHE A 423 -7.50 -2.05 0.28
C PHE A 423 -7.36 -2.71 1.65
N LYS A 424 -7.00 -1.94 2.69
CA LYS A 424 -6.90 -2.44 4.07
C LYS A 424 -8.23 -3.02 4.56
N LYS A 425 -9.36 -2.34 4.32
CA LYS A 425 -10.70 -2.83 4.69
C LYS A 425 -11.07 -4.11 3.94
N GLU A 426 -10.72 -4.22 2.66
CA GLU A 426 -10.95 -5.45 1.87
C GLU A 426 -10.16 -6.63 2.42
N GLU A 427 -8.88 -6.44 2.75
CA GLU A 427 -8.05 -7.49 3.35
C GLU A 427 -8.53 -7.89 4.75
N GLU A 428 -8.94 -6.92 5.59
CA GLU A 428 -9.56 -7.21 6.90
C GLU A 428 -10.84 -8.05 6.74
N ASN A 429 -11.66 -7.75 5.74
CA ASN A 429 -12.86 -8.54 5.44
C ASN A 429 -12.54 -9.95 4.94
N LYS A 430 -11.50 -10.11 4.10
CA LYS A 430 -11.04 -11.44 3.66
C LYS A 430 -10.54 -12.27 4.84
N LEU A 431 -9.74 -11.68 5.73
CA LEU A 431 -9.26 -12.34 6.94
C LEU A 431 -10.42 -12.78 7.82
N LYS A 432 -11.42 -11.92 8.05
CA LYS A 432 -12.61 -12.27 8.84
C LYS A 432 -13.41 -13.41 8.21
N ASN A 433 -13.49 -13.47 6.88
CA ASN A 433 -14.14 -14.57 6.16
C ASN A 433 -13.36 -15.88 6.29
N TRP A 434 -12.01 -15.82 6.29
CA TRP A 434 -11.18 -16.99 6.55
C TRP A 434 -11.27 -17.46 7.99
N GLU A 435 -11.26 -16.55 8.97
CA GLU A 435 -11.44 -16.88 10.39
C GLU A 435 -12.79 -17.59 10.63
N THR A 436 -13.87 -17.06 10.06
CA THR A 436 -15.19 -17.72 10.17
C THR A 436 -15.25 -19.07 9.46
N SER A 437 -14.60 -19.21 8.30
CA SER A 437 -14.47 -20.51 7.62
C SER A 437 -13.69 -21.51 8.45
N LEU A 438 -12.58 -21.09 9.06
CA LEU A 438 -11.73 -21.93 9.91
C LEU A 438 -12.49 -22.36 11.17
N GLN A 439 -13.19 -21.44 11.82
CA GLN A 439 -14.03 -21.73 12.99
C GLN A 439 -15.16 -22.74 12.66
N ASN A 440 -15.74 -22.64 11.47
CA ASN A 440 -16.72 -23.62 10.99
C ASN A 440 -16.09 -25.00 10.75
N GLN A 441 -14.87 -25.06 10.20
CA GLN A 441 -14.14 -26.32 10.03
C GLN A 441 -13.75 -26.95 11.38
N GLU A 442 -13.29 -26.15 12.34
CA GLU A 442 -12.97 -26.60 13.69
C GLU A 442 -14.19 -27.18 14.41
N SER A 443 -15.34 -26.50 14.33
CA SER A 443 -16.59 -27.01 14.92
C SER A 443 -17.05 -28.31 14.24
N ALA A 444 -16.90 -28.42 12.92
CA ALA A 444 -17.22 -29.65 12.19
C ALA A 444 -16.29 -30.82 12.59
N LEU A 445 -15.00 -30.56 12.79
CA LEU A 445 -14.05 -31.55 13.29
C LEU A 445 -14.37 -31.98 14.72
N LEU A 446 -14.74 -31.05 15.60
CA LEU A 446 -15.17 -31.37 16.96
C LEU A 446 -16.39 -32.29 16.98
N ILE A 447 -17.38 -32.05 16.10
CA ILE A 447 -18.55 -32.93 15.95
C ILE A 447 -18.14 -34.32 15.47
N LYS A 448 -17.24 -34.41 14.49
CA LYS A 448 -16.71 -35.69 14.00
C LYS A 448 -15.96 -36.45 15.09
N GLN A 449 -15.16 -35.75 15.91
CA GLN A 449 -14.44 -36.33 17.03
C GLN A 449 -15.40 -36.92 18.07
N LYS A 450 -16.42 -36.17 18.50
CA LYS A 450 -17.45 -36.69 19.42
C LYS A 450 -18.15 -37.93 18.88
N ARG A 451 -18.52 -37.93 17.59
CA ARG A 451 -19.12 -39.11 16.94
C ARG A 451 -18.17 -40.31 16.92
N ALA A 452 -16.87 -40.09 16.73
CA ALA A 452 -15.88 -41.16 16.79
C ALA A 452 -15.75 -41.72 18.22
N GLU A 453 -15.72 -40.86 19.23
CA GLU A 453 -15.69 -41.25 20.64
C GLU A 453 -16.93 -42.07 21.04
N GLU A 454 -18.13 -41.66 20.60
CA GLU A 454 -19.37 -42.42 20.80
C GLU A 454 -19.33 -43.80 20.14
N ARG A 455 -18.77 -43.90 18.92
CA ARG A 455 -18.59 -45.18 18.23
C ARG A 455 -17.61 -46.07 18.98
N ILE A 456 -16.49 -45.54 19.45
CA ILE A 456 -15.52 -46.27 20.27
C ILE A 456 -16.18 -46.80 21.54
N LYS A 457 -17.00 -45.99 22.21
CA LYS A 457 -17.74 -46.42 23.41
C LYS A 457 -18.70 -47.58 23.09
N LYS A 458 -19.48 -47.47 22.01
CA LYS A 458 -20.38 -48.54 21.55
C LYS A 458 -19.63 -49.83 21.20
N ILE A 459 -18.44 -49.74 20.62
CA ILE A 459 -17.60 -50.91 20.32
C ILE A 459 -17.15 -51.57 21.62
N LYS A 460 -16.63 -50.79 22.59
CA LYS A 460 -16.24 -51.31 23.91
C LYS A 460 -17.39 -51.99 24.65
N ASP A 461 -18.59 -51.42 24.58
CA ASP A 461 -19.78 -52.03 25.19
C ASP A 461 -20.11 -53.37 24.51
N LYS A 462 -20.01 -53.45 23.19
CA LYS A 462 -20.19 -54.70 22.43
C LYS A 462 -19.12 -55.74 22.75
N GLU A 463 -17.85 -55.34 22.85
CA GLU A 463 -16.74 -56.22 23.24
C GLU A 463 -17.01 -56.87 24.60
N LYS A 464 -17.42 -56.08 25.60
CA LYS A 464 -17.80 -56.63 26.92
C LYS A 464 -18.97 -57.61 26.85
N THR A 465 -19.99 -57.33 26.04
CA THR A 465 -21.11 -58.27 25.88
C THR A 465 -20.72 -59.56 25.17
N LEU A 466 -19.74 -59.50 24.25
CA LEU A 466 -19.20 -60.69 23.58
C LEU A 466 -18.35 -61.51 24.55
N GLU A 467 -17.50 -60.86 25.34
CA GLU A 467 -16.66 -61.52 26.35
C GLU A 467 -17.53 -62.26 27.38
N ALA A 468 -18.61 -61.63 27.86
CA ALA A 468 -19.58 -62.28 28.74
C ALA A 468 -20.28 -63.49 28.09
N ARG A 469 -20.61 -63.40 26.80
CA ARG A 469 -21.18 -64.53 26.05
C ARG A 469 -20.18 -65.65 25.83
N GLU A 470 -18.91 -65.34 25.57
CA GLU A 470 -17.85 -66.35 25.43
C GLU A 470 -17.64 -67.11 26.74
N GLU A 471 -17.66 -66.42 27.89
CA GLU A 471 -17.63 -67.09 29.20
C GLU A 471 -18.86 -67.98 29.43
N GLU A 472 -20.06 -67.52 29.05
CA GLU A 472 -21.28 -68.32 29.15
C GLU A 472 -21.21 -69.58 28.25
N ILE A 473 -20.67 -69.46 27.04
CA ILE A 473 -20.47 -70.59 26.13
C ILE A 473 -19.47 -71.57 26.71
N LYS A 474 -18.32 -71.11 27.23
CA LYS A 474 -17.33 -71.98 27.88
C LYS A 474 -17.94 -72.75 29.06
N HIS A 475 -18.77 -72.09 29.87
CA HIS A 475 -19.47 -72.75 30.97
C HIS A 475 -20.44 -73.82 30.45
N LYS A 476 -21.20 -73.52 29.40
CA LYS A 476 -22.11 -74.48 28.76
C LYS A 476 -21.37 -75.65 28.11
N GLU A 477 -20.19 -75.42 27.52
CA GLU A 477 -19.34 -76.48 26.97
C GLU A 477 -18.87 -77.44 28.07
N VAL A 478 -18.40 -76.92 29.20
CA VAL A 478 -18.02 -77.74 30.37
C VAL A 478 -19.23 -78.54 30.89
N GLU A 479 -20.39 -77.91 30.99
CA GLU A 479 -21.62 -78.59 31.42
C GLU A 479 -22.04 -79.71 30.43
N PHE A 480 -21.90 -79.45 29.13
CA PHE A 480 -22.12 -80.45 28.08
C PHE A 480 -21.13 -81.61 28.20
N GLU A 481 -19.84 -81.36 28.40
CA GLU A 481 -18.84 -82.43 28.59
C GLU A 481 -19.15 -83.31 29.81
N VAL A 482 -19.60 -82.70 30.91
CA VAL A 482 -20.02 -83.44 32.11
C VAL A 482 -21.23 -84.33 31.80
N LYS A 483 -22.27 -83.79 31.17
CA LYS A 483 -23.45 -84.57 30.75
C LYS A 483 -23.09 -85.68 29.78
N LEU A 484 -22.17 -85.42 28.84
CA LEU A 484 -21.72 -86.42 27.86
C LEU A 484 -20.99 -87.58 28.54
N LYS A 485 -20.10 -87.29 29.51
CA LYS A 485 -19.44 -88.32 30.33
C LYS A 485 -20.43 -89.13 31.16
N GLU A 486 -21.45 -88.49 31.70
CA GLU A 486 -22.50 -89.15 32.48
C GLU A 486 -23.36 -90.08 31.61
N ILE A 487 -23.70 -89.66 30.39
CA ILE A 487 -24.41 -90.48 29.41
C ILE A 487 -23.53 -91.64 28.96
N MET A 488 -22.25 -91.42 28.63
CA MET A 488 -21.34 -92.50 28.25
C MET A 488 -21.15 -93.51 29.39
N GLY A 489 -21.03 -93.05 30.64
CA GLY A 489 -20.97 -93.93 31.81
C GLY A 489 -22.25 -94.76 32.00
N LYS A 490 -23.44 -94.19 31.73
CA LYS A 490 -24.72 -94.93 31.73
C LYS A 490 -24.81 -95.93 30.58
N VAL A 491 -24.28 -95.60 29.40
CA VAL A 491 -24.22 -96.51 28.24
C VAL A 491 -23.25 -97.66 28.49
N GLU A 492 -22.09 -97.41 29.10
CA GLU A 492 -21.12 -98.46 29.48
C GLU A 492 -21.65 -99.35 30.60
N ALA A 493 -22.33 -98.77 31.61
CA ALA A 493 -23.01 -99.54 32.66
C ALA A 493 -24.17 -100.39 32.10
N SER A 494 -24.93 -99.87 31.13
CA SER A 494 -26.00 -100.61 30.45
C SER A 494 -25.45 -101.71 29.52
N LYS A 495 -24.28 -101.49 28.90
CA LYS A 495 -23.54 -102.51 28.13
C LYS A 495 -23.00 -103.65 28.99
N MET A 496 -22.69 -103.40 30.27
CA MET A 496 -22.25 -104.43 31.22
C MET A 496 -23.39 -105.14 31.94
N ALA A 497 -24.60 -104.55 31.98
CA ALA A 497 -25.79 -105.15 32.59
C ALA A 497 -26.64 -105.98 31.62
N SER A 498 -26.30 -106.01 30.33
CA SER A 498 -27.07 -106.68 29.27
C SER A 498 -26.33 -107.88 28.68
N VAL A 499 -26.16 -108.92 29.50
CA VAL A 499 -26.07 -110.30 29.03
C VAL A 499 -27.42 -110.94 29.35
N GLY A 500 -28.36 -110.85 28.41
CA GLY A 500 -29.60 -111.62 28.44
C GLY A 500 -30.84 -110.87 27.98
N SER A 501 -31.44 -111.40 26.91
CA SER A 501 -32.88 -111.36 26.58
C SER A 501 -33.46 -110.09 25.95
N VAL A 502 -33.64 -110.18 24.62
CA VAL A 502 -34.84 -109.88 23.79
C VAL A 502 -35.73 -108.68 24.17
N GLY A 503 -35.95 -107.79 23.19
CA GLY A 503 -37.12 -106.90 23.14
C GLY A 503 -37.09 -105.95 21.95
N GLU A 504 -37.63 -106.38 20.80
CA GLU A 504 -37.78 -105.60 19.56
C GLU A 504 -38.88 -104.51 19.62
N GLU A 505 -39.38 -104.11 20.79
CA GLU A 505 -40.48 -103.12 20.91
C GLU A 505 -40.04 -101.69 21.28
N ASP A 506 -38.75 -101.45 21.54
CA ASP A 506 -38.26 -100.16 22.09
C ASP A 506 -37.55 -99.25 21.05
N GLU A 507 -37.36 -99.73 19.82
CA GLU A 507 -36.81 -98.91 18.73
C GLU A 507 -37.84 -97.91 18.17
N ALA A 508 -39.11 -98.31 18.07
CA ALA A 508 -40.16 -97.44 17.51
C ALA A 508 -40.39 -96.17 18.35
N SER A 509 -40.41 -96.29 19.69
CA SER A 509 -40.53 -95.15 20.61
C SER A 509 -39.33 -94.21 20.58
N ARG A 510 -38.12 -94.74 20.35
CA ARG A 510 -36.89 -93.93 20.17
C ARG A 510 -36.87 -93.17 18.85
N TYR A 511 -37.37 -93.75 17.76
CA TYR A 511 -37.49 -93.05 16.48
C TYR A 511 -38.62 -92.00 16.50
N GLN A 512 -39.70 -92.21 17.27
CA GLN A 512 -40.76 -91.23 17.45
C GLN A 512 -40.31 -89.98 18.21
N THR A 513 -39.56 -90.15 19.30
CA THR A 513 -38.98 -89.02 20.06
C THR A 513 -37.91 -88.28 19.27
N LEU A 514 -37.07 -88.97 18.48
CA LEU A 514 -36.14 -88.31 17.56
C LEU A 514 -36.86 -87.55 16.43
N ALA A 515 -37.97 -88.07 15.93
CA ALA A 515 -38.77 -87.40 14.90
C ALA A 515 -39.44 -86.12 15.43
N GLU A 516 -39.92 -86.13 16.68
CA GLU A 516 -40.46 -84.94 17.36
C GLU A 516 -39.38 -83.89 17.61
N ASP A 517 -38.20 -84.28 18.12
CA ASP A 517 -37.07 -83.37 18.34
C ASP A 517 -36.51 -82.78 17.03
N LEU A 518 -36.47 -83.57 15.95
CA LEU A 518 -36.07 -83.10 14.62
C LEU A 518 -37.10 -82.17 13.99
N SER A 519 -38.39 -82.38 14.27
CA SER A 519 -39.47 -81.50 13.83
C SER A 519 -39.37 -80.13 14.50
N ASP A 520 -39.16 -80.09 15.82
CA ASP A 520 -38.95 -78.85 16.57
C ASP A 520 -37.69 -78.10 16.12
N PHE A 521 -36.60 -78.82 15.84
CA PHE A 521 -35.40 -78.20 15.27
C PHE A 521 -35.65 -77.62 13.88
N ALA A 522 -36.34 -78.35 13.00
CA ALA A 522 -36.65 -77.90 11.65
C ALA A 522 -37.55 -76.67 11.67
N GLU A 523 -38.56 -76.62 12.53
CA GLU A 523 -39.42 -75.45 12.71
C GLU A 523 -38.65 -74.24 13.25
N GLN A 524 -37.79 -74.43 14.26
CA GLN A 524 -36.95 -73.35 14.78
C GLN A 524 -35.96 -72.82 13.75
N PHE A 525 -35.39 -73.72 12.93
CA PHE A 525 -34.48 -73.34 11.85
C PHE A 525 -35.22 -72.53 10.77
N LEU A 526 -36.42 -72.97 10.35
CA LEU A 526 -37.27 -72.26 9.40
C LEU A 526 -37.70 -70.88 9.93
N ARG A 527 -38.09 -70.78 11.22
CA ARG A 527 -38.40 -69.48 11.85
C ARG A 527 -37.21 -68.53 11.81
N ARG A 528 -36.00 -68.99 12.13
CA ARG A 528 -34.78 -68.16 12.07
C ARG A 528 -34.44 -67.74 10.65
N GLN A 529 -34.61 -68.62 9.65
CA GLN A 529 -34.39 -68.27 8.24
C GLN A 529 -35.40 -67.23 7.76
N ASN A 530 -36.67 -67.34 8.16
CA ASN A 530 -37.70 -66.36 7.83
C ASN A 530 -37.46 -65.01 8.52
N GLN A 531 -37.04 -64.99 9.79
CA GLN A 531 -36.63 -63.76 10.49
C GLN A 531 -35.46 -63.07 9.77
N ARG A 532 -34.41 -63.82 9.41
CA ARG A 532 -33.27 -63.27 8.66
C ARG A 532 -33.69 -62.70 7.31
N ARG A 533 -34.64 -63.34 6.61
CA ARG A 533 -35.21 -62.79 5.36
C ARG A 533 -35.91 -61.45 5.62
N GLN A 534 -36.76 -61.37 6.65
CA GLN A 534 -37.45 -60.13 7.01
C GLN A 534 -36.47 -59.01 7.37
N GLU A 535 -35.45 -59.30 8.16
CA GLU A 535 -34.40 -58.32 8.51
C GLU A 535 -33.64 -57.81 7.27
N ILE A 536 -33.32 -58.71 6.32
CA ILE A 536 -32.66 -58.32 5.06
C ILE A 536 -33.57 -57.43 4.22
N ASP A 537 -34.87 -57.74 4.14
CA ASP A 537 -35.84 -56.93 3.39
C ASP A 537 -36.03 -55.54 4.02
N GLU A 538 -36.01 -55.44 5.36
CA GLU A 538 -36.05 -54.16 6.08
C GLU A 538 -34.80 -53.33 5.83
N ILE A 539 -33.60 -53.93 5.94
CA ILE A 539 -32.33 -53.26 5.63
C ILE A 539 -32.30 -52.77 4.18
N SER A 540 -32.84 -53.56 3.25
CA SER A 540 -32.92 -53.18 1.83
C SER A 540 -33.82 -51.96 1.61
N LYS A 541 -34.97 -51.89 2.30
CA LYS A 541 -35.86 -50.72 2.27
C LYS A 541 -35.20 -49.48 2.87
N GLU A 542 -34.53 -49.60 4.02
CA GLU A 542 -33.80 -48.49 4.64
C GLU A 542 -32.69 -47.96 3.72
N LYS A 543 -31.95 -48.87 3.06
CA LYS A 543 -30.92 -48.50 2.10
C LYS A 543 -31.49 -47.73 0.91
N GLN A 544 -32.64 -48.15 0.37
CA GLN A 544 -33.33 -47.42 -0.70
C GLN A 544 -33.77 -46.03 -0.24
N GLN A 545 -34.37 -45.91 0.95
CA GLN A 545 -34.79 -44.61 1.50
C GLN A 545 -33.62 -43.66 1.72
N LEU A 546 -32.49 -44.15 2.24
CA LEU A 546 -31.27 -43.36 2.41
C LEU A 546 -30.69 -42.92 1.06
N SER A 547 -30.69 -43.81 0.07
CA SER A 547 -30.21 -43.48 -1.28
C SER A 547 -31.09 -42.41 -1.93
N GLN A 548 -32.42 -42.50 -1.77
CA GLN A 548 -33.37 -41.50 -2.25
C GLN A 548 -33.10 -40.14 -1.60
N LYS A 549 -33.02 -40.08 -0.26
CA LYS A 549 -32.69 -38.84 0.47
C LYS A 549 -31.36 -38.22 0.05
N LEU A 550 -30.36 -39.05 -0.21
CA LEU A 550 -29.05 -38.56 -0.67
C LEU A 550 -29.16 -37.96 -2.07
N THR A 551 -29.96 -38.58 -2.94
CA THR A 551 -30.22 -38.08 -4.30
C THR A 551 -30.97 -36.76 -4.25
N ASP A 552 -31.99 -36.65 -3.40
CA ASP A 552 -32.77 -35.42 -3.22
C ASP A 552 -31.87 -34.26 -2.74
N ILE A 553 -31.02 -34.49 -1.73
CA ILE A 553 -30.06 -33.49 -1.24
C ILE A 553 -29.06 -33.07 -2.32
N LEU A 554 -28.55 -34.03 -3.11
CA LEU A 554 -27.61 -33.72 -4.19
C LEU A 554 -28.28 -32.93 -5.31
N SER A 555 -29.55 -33.20 -5.61
CA SER A 555 -30.32 -32.44 -6.61
C SER A 555 -30.70 -31.03 -6.16
N GLU A 556 -30.70 -30.74 -4.86
CA GLU A 556 -30.89 -29.38 -4.31
C GLU A 556 -29.60 -28.54 -4.33
N LEU A 557 -28.44 -29.18 -4.52
CA LEU A 557 -27.12 -28.53 -4.54
C LEU A 557 -26.62 -28.20 -5.96
N GLU A 558 -27.24 -28.76 -7.00
CA GLU A 558 -27.06 -28.39 -8.41
C GLU A 558 -28.02 -27.26 -8.82
#